data_AF-A0A179DDB2-F1
#
_entry.id   AF-A0A179DDB2-F1
#
_cell.length_a   1.000
_cell.length_b   1.000
_cell.length_c   1.000
_cell.angle_alpha   90.00
_cell.angle_beta   90.00
_cell.angle_gamma   90.00
#
_symmetry.space_group_name_H-M   'P 1'
#
loop_
_entity.id
_entity.type
_entity.pdbx_description
1 polymer ?
#
loop_
_entity_poly.entity_id
_entity_poly.type
_entity_poly.pdbx_seq_one_letter_code
_entity_poly.pdbx_strand_id
1 'polypeptide(L)'
;MNSFYKQSKIRQWIEATLLLLLGFWPAMVIIEKGYSHPLFYLLLLIYVPVAQFAFTPFFKLTGVYNYYSPMLLGYMANHLQIDLHSGTSFDYLFVMRKYKPGFEIRNRLLMYYLEGLINLIQQIENKNIPEDVKIVGTSYFFKEKTLTKMGFEITKSSLFYRINLLVNFIDLIWMNSVSQGKLSIPAIWNAKTISITGIKLIENKKEVEEFYEMLKTKTSLN
;
A
#
# COMPACT_ATOMS: atom_id res chain seq x y z
N MET A 1 10.91 -0.20 -9.47
CA MET A 1 10.30 1.11 -9.17
C MET A 1 9.33 1.50 -10.29
N ASN A 2 8.21 2.16 -9.94
CA ASN A 2 7.19 2.64 -10.87
C ASN A 2 7.82 3.53 -11.97
N SER A 3 7.44 3.29 -13.23
CA SER A 3 8.06 3.93 -14.41
C SER A 3 7.82 5.44 -14.49
N PHE A 4 6.74 5.95 -13.89
CA PHE A 4 6.49 7.38 -13.75
C PHE A 4 7.65 8.09 -13.06
N TYR A 5 8.20 7.51 -11.99
CA TYR A 5 9.30 8.12 -11.22
C TYR A 5 10.67 8.00 -11.90
N LYS A 6 10.76 7.43 -13.10
CA LYS A 6 11.98 7.40 -13.93
C LYS A 6 12.09 8.61 -14.88
N GLN A 7 11.02 9.39 -15.03
CA GLN A 7 11.04 10.62 -15.82
C GLN A 7 11.94 11.70 -15.16
N SER A 8 12.19 12.81 -15.85
CA SER A 8 12.87 13.96 -15.22
C SER A 8 12.03 14.54 -14.08
N LYS A 9 12.69 15.08 -13.04
CA LYS A 9 12.01 15.63 -11.85
C LYS A 9 11.00 16.72 -12.19
N ILE A 10 11.32 17.57 -13.17
CA ILE A 10 10.42 18.63 -13.63
C ILE A 10 9.12 18.03 -14.19
N ARG A 11 9.21 17.00 -15.03
CA ARG A 11 8.02 16.32 -15.58
C ARG A 11 7.19 15.64 -14.50
N GLN A 12 7.84 14.95 -13.56
CA GLN A 12 7.15 14.32 -12.42
C GLN A 12 6.30 15.34 -11.66
N TRP A 13 6.86 16.50 -11.32
CA TRP A 13 6.13 17.56 -10.61
C TRP A 13 4.99 18.14 -11.44
N ILE A 14 5.21 18.45 -12.72
CA ILE A 14 4.15 18.96 -13.60
C ILE A 14 2.99 17.96 -13.68
N GLU A 15 3.27 16.70 -14.01
CA GLU A 15 2.25 15.65 -14.15
C GLU A 15 1.53 15.39 -12.81
N ALA A 16 2.26 15.32 -11.70
CA ALA A 16 1.68 15.12 -10.38
C ALA A 16 0.78 16.30 -9.95
N THR A 17 1.20 17.54 -10.20
CA THR A 17 0.39 18.73 -9.88
C THR A 17 -0.86 18.80 -10.77
N LEU A 18 -0.74 18.49 -12.06
CA LEU A 18 -1.91 18.43 -12.96
C LEU A 18 -2.91 17.35 -12.51
N LEU A 19 -2.42 16.15 -12.18
CA LEU A 19 -3.26 15.08 -11.64
C LEU A 19 -3.92 15.49 -10.31
N LEU A 20 -3.18 16.16 -9.41
CA LEU A 20 -3.72 16.67 -8.16
C LEU A 20 -4.89 17.65 -8.39
N LEU A 21 -4.71 18.64 -9.27
CA LEU A 21 -5.74 19.63 -9.59
C LEU A 21 -6.98 18.97 -10.25
N LEU A 22 -6.75 18.06 -11.21
CA LEU A 22 -7.82 17.28 -11.82
C LEU A 22 -8.54 16.40 -10.81
N GLY A 23 -7.81 15.83 -9.84
CA GLY A 23 -8.36 15.03 -8.76
C GLY A 23 -9.22 15.84 -7.80
N PHE A 24 -8.93 17.12 -7.55
CA PHE A 24 -9.77 17.98 -6.70
C PHE A 24 -11.07 18.44 -7.37
N TRP A 25 -11.09 18.56 -8.70
CA TRP A 25 -12.23 19.12 -9.43
C TRP A 25 -13.57 18.40 -9.16
N PRO A 26 -13.66 17.05 -9.24
CA PRO A 26 -14.92 16.36 -8.95
C PRO A 26 -15.40 16.55 -7.51
N ALA A 27 -14.51 16.66 -6.52
CA ALA A 27 -14.90 16.92 -5.14
C ALA A 27 -15.66 18.24 -5.00
N MET A 28 -15.17 19.31 -5.64
CA MET A 28 -15.83 20.61 -5.60
C MET A 28 -17.27 20.52 -6.15
N VAL A 29 -17.45 19.86 -7.29
CA VAL A 29 -18.76 19.65 -7.90
C VAL A 29 -19.68 18.83 -7.01
N ILE A 30 -19.16 17.76 -6.37
CA ILE A 30 -19.94 16.92 -5.46
C ILE A 30 -20.38 17.70 -4.23
N ILE A 31 -19.51 18.52 -3.64
CA ILE A 31 -19.81 19.33 -2.45
C ILE A 31 -20.85 20.41 -2.78
N GLU A 32 -20.64 21.17 -3.87
CA GLU A 32 -21.53 22.25 -4.29
C GLU A 32 -22.94 21.71 -4.57
N LYS A 33 -23.05 20.65 -5.39
CA LYS A 33 -24.36 20.05 -5.70
C LYS A 33 -24.94 19.29 -4.52
N GLY A 34 -24.10 18.70 -3.67
CA GLY A 34 -24.50 17.97 -2.47
C GLY A 34 -25.21 18.85 -1.44
N TYR A 35 -24.86 20.14 -1.37
CA TYR A 35 -25.52 21.09 -0.49
C TYR A 35 -27.02 21.21 -0.80
N SER A 36 -27.38 21.36 -2.07
CA SER A 36 -28.80 21.46 -2.50
C SER A 36 -29.47 20.09 -2.71
N HIS A 37 -28.70 19.06 -3.07
CA HIS A 37 -29.18 17.72 -3.38
C HIS A 37 -28.34 16.66 -2.66
N PRO A 38 -28.69 16.30 -1.41
CA PRO A 38 -27.86 15.43 -0.57
C PRO A 38 -27.49 14.06 -1.17
N LEU A 39 -28.28 13.54 -2.12
CA LEU A 39 -27.96 12.31 -2.84
C LEU A 39 -26.64 12.40 -3.65
N PHE A 40 -26.19 13.60 -4.02
CA PHE A 40 -24.89 13.78 -4.69
C PHE A 40 -23.71 13.32 -3.81
N TYR A 41 -23.84 13.34 -2.48
CA TYR A 41 -22.77 12.86 -1.59
C TYR A 41 -22.50 11.36 -1.76
N LEU A 42 -23.42 10.57 -2.30
CA LEU A 42 -23.17 9.16 -2.63
C LEU A 42 -22.07 8.98 -3.67
N LEU A 43 -21.83 9.99 -4.52
CA LEU A 43 -20.73 9.99 -5.49
C LEU A 43 -19.35 10.01 -4.82
N LEU A 44 -19.25 10.38 -3.54
CA LEU A 44 -17.99 10.31 -2.79
C LEU A 44 -17.43 8.89 -2.76
N LEU A 45 -18.28 7.87 -2.76
CA LEU A 45 -17.85 6.46 -2.77
C LEU A 45 -17.04 6.12 -4.02
N ILE A 46 -17.43 6.67 -5.18
CA ILE A 46 -16.75 6.47 -6.47
C ILE A 46 -15.57 7.44 -6.61
N TYR A 47 -15.73 8.65 -6.10
CA TYR A 47 -14.72 9.70 -6.16
C TYR A 47 -13.44 9.34 -5.40
N VAL A 48 -13.55 8.76 -4.20
CA VAL A 48 -12.39 8.47 -3.34
C VAL A 48 -11.31 7.67 -4.08
N PRO A 49 -11.60 6.52 -4.74
CA PRO A 49 -10.63 5.81 -5.56
C PRO A 49 -9.96 6.65 -6.65
N VAL A 50 -10.74 7.49 -7.34
CA VAL A 50 -10.24 8.37 -8.39
C VAL A 50 -9.28 9.41 -7.81
N ALA A 51 -9.65 10.01 -6.68
CA ALA A 51 -8.82 10.98 -5.98
C ALA A 51 -7.51 10.34 -5.48
N GLN A 52 -7.57 9.15 -4.88
CA GLN A 52 -6.38 8.44 -4.41
C GLN A 52 -5.42 8.10 -5.55
N PHE A 53 -5.94 7.61 -6.67
CA PHE A 53 -5.14 7.40 -7.87
C PHE A 53 -4.44 8.70 -8.32
N ALA A 54 -5.18 9.79 -8.41
CA ALA A 54 -4.68 11.08 -8.87
C ALA A 54 -3.65 11.72 -7.89
N PHE A 55 -3.86 11.55 -6.59
CA PHE A 55 -3.02 12.17 -5.55
C PHE A 55 -1.74 11.38 -5.27
N THR A 56 -1.71 10.08 -5.58
CA THR A 56 -0.56 9.19 -5.33
C THR A 56 0.80 9.78 -5.77
N PRO A 57 0.98 10.21 -7.04
CA PRO A 57 2.28 10.73 -7.48
C PRO A 57 2.69 11.98 -6.69
N PHE A 58 1.75 12.87 -6.36
CA PHE A 58 2.04 14.05 -5.55
C PHE A 58 2.45 13.66 -4.12
N PHE A 59 1.73 12.74 -3.49
CA PHE A 59 2.04 12.24 -2.14
C PHE A 59 3.40 11.53 -2.09
N LYS A 60 3.82 10.86 -3.15
CA LYS A 60 5.19 10.36 -3.25
C LYS A 60 6.21 11.50 -3.32
N LEU A 61 5.99 12.50 -4.16
CA LEU A 61 6.95 13.60 -4.35
C LEU A 61 7.12 14.45 -3.10
N THR A 62 6.09 14.59 -2.28
CA THR A 62 6.13 15.36 -1.02
C THR A 62 6.61 14.55 0.19
N GLY A 63 6.79 13.23 0.07
CA GLY A 63 7.19 12.36 1.18
C GLY A 63 6.05 11.94 2.11
N VAL A 64 4.78 12.18 1.71
CA VAL A 64 3.62 11.57 2.38
C VAL A 64 3.61 10.05 2.18
N TYR A 65 4.06 9.58 1.01
CA TYR A 65 4.31 8.17 0.72
C TYR A 65 5.80 7.86 0.55
N ASN A 66 6.34 7.06 1.47
CA ASN A 66 7.72 6.59 1.42
C ASN A 66 7.73 5.15 0.90
N TYR A 67 8.42 4.86 -0.21
CA TYR A 67 8.36 3.53 -0.82
C TYR A 67 9.57 2.73 -0.37
N TYR A 68 9.33 1.55 0.20
CA TYR A 68 10.36 0.59 0.55
C TYR A 68 10.53 -0.47 -0.54
N SER A 69 9.53 -0.66 -1.39
CA SER A 69 9.62 -1.41 -2.64
C SER A 69 8.59 -0.87 -3.65
N PRO A 70 8.53 -1.36 -4.90
CA PRO A 70 7.53 -0.90 -5.86
C PRO A 70 6.07 -1.02 -5.42
N MET A 71 5.75 -1.92 -4.48
CA MET A 71 4.39 -2.14 -3.99
C MET A 71 4.28 -2.08 -2.45
N LEU A 72 5.33 -1.74 -1.70
CA LEU A 72 5.25 -1.50 -0.27
C LEU A 72 5.61 -0.05 0.04
N LEU A 73 4.67 0.68 0.63
CA LEU A 73 4.86 2.07 1.03
C LEU A 73 4.53 2.29 2.50
N GLY A 74 5.22 3.22 3.14
CA GLY A 74 4.89 3.80 4.42
C GLY A 74 4.09 5.09 4.23
N TYR A 75 2.94 5.20 4.88
CA TYR A 75 2.14 6.42 4.94
C TYR A 75 2.58 7.27 6.13
N MET A 76 2.85 8.56 5.87
CA MET A 76 3.25 9.54 6.90
C MET A 76 4.39 9.02 7.81
N ALA A 77 5.33 8.31 7.20
CA ALA A 77 6.44 7.67 7.89
C ALA A 77 7.29 8.70 8.64
N ASN A 78 7.53 8.44 9.92
CA ASN A 78 8.33 9.30 10.79
C ASN A 78 9.16 8.43 11.77
N HIS A 79 9.89 9.09 12.67
CA HIS A 79 10.79 8.42 13.61
C HIS A 79 10.06 7.56 14.66
N LEU A 80 8.77 7.82 14.93
CA LEU A 80 7.98 7.08 15.90
C LEU A 80 7.22 5.92 15.27
N GLN A 81 6.66 6.14 14.08
CA GLN A 81 5.80 5.16 13.43
C GLN A 81 5.90 5.18 11.90
N ILE A 82 5.85 3.98 11.32
CA ILE A 82 5.70 3.75 9.88
C ILE A 82 4.46 2.88 9.69
N ASP A 83 3.43 3.42 9.03
CA ASP A 83 2.23 2.67 8.69
C ASP A 83 2.37 2.08 7.27
N LEU A 84 2.52 0.77 7.17
CA LEU A 84 2.75 0.04 5.94
C LEU A 84 1.43 -0.22 5.19
N HIS A 85 1.43 0.19 3.93
CA HIS A 85 0.36 -0.01 2.97
C HIS A 85 0.91 -0.65 1.68
N SER A 86 0.01 -1.31 0.95
CA SER A 86 0.30 -1.70 -0.43
C SER A 86 0.41 -0.48 -1.33
N GLY A 87 1.06 -0.66 -2.48
CA GLY A 87 0.98 0.25 -3.61
C GLY A 87 -0.47 0.52 -3.99
N THR A 88 -0.74 1.74 -4.43
CA THR A 88 -2.09 2.22 -4.76
C THR A 88 -2.51 1.78 -6.16
N SER A 89 -3.72 2.14 -6.57
CA SER A 89 -4.21 1.97 -7.94
C SER A 89 -3.28 2.55 -9.00
N PHE A 90 -2.59 3.64 -8.67
CA PHE A 90 -1.56 4.22 -9.53
C PHE A 90 -0.38 3.24 -9.71
N ASP A 91 0.12 2.66 -8.62
CA ASP A 91 1.24 1.72 -8.68
C ASP A 91 0.87 0.43 -9.41
N TYR A 92 -0.32 -0.10 -9.18
CA TYR A 92 -0.82 -1.26 -9.94
C TYR A 92 -0.82 -0.98 -11.45
N LEU A 93 -1.27 0.19 -11.89
CA LEU A 93 -1.26 0.55 -13.31
C LEU A 93 0.17 0.60 -13.89
N PHE A 94 1.13 1.18 -13.18
CA PHE A 94 2.47 1.40 -13.73
C PHE A 94 3.46 0.27 -13.44
N VAL A 95 3.21 -0.56 -12.43
CA VAL A 95 4.09 -1.66 -11.98
C VAL A 95 3.51 -3.01 -12.39
N MET A 96 2.21 -3.23 -12.16
CA MET A 96 1.60 -4.55 -12.23
C MET A 96 0.91 -4.87 -13.56
N ARG A 97 0.58 -3.87 -14.40
CA ARG A 97 -0.14 -4.06 -15.68
C ARG A 97 0.48 -5.06 -16.66
N LYS A 98 1.77 -5.34 -16.51
CA LYS A 98 2.53 -6.26 -17.39
C LYS A 98 2.40 -7.73 -16.97
N TYR A 99 1.85 -8.01 -15.80
CA TYR A 99 1.69 -9.35 -15.26
C TYR A 99 0.24 -9.81 -15.44
N LYS A 100 0.04 -11.13 -15.59
CA LYS A 100 -1.31 -11.69 -15.71
C LYS A 100 -2.04 -11.61 -14.36
N PRO A 101 -3.31 -11.18 -14.33
CA PRO A 101 -4.14 -11.26 -13.14
C PRO A 101 -4.17 -12.67 -12.53
N GLY A 102 -4.29 -12.75 -11.21
CA GLY A 102 -4.26 -14.01 -10.46
C GLY A 102 -2.88 -14.34 -9.90
N PHE A 103 -2.47 -15.60 -10.06
CA PHE A 103 -1.29 -16.18 -9.37
C PHE A 103 0.00 -15.37 -9.57
N GLU A 104 0.24 -14.88 -10.79
CA GLU A 104 1.45 -14.11 -11.11
C GLU A 104 1.48 -12.77 -10.35
N ILE A 105 0.43 -11.96 -10.44
CA ILE A 105 0.31 -10.71 -9.67
C ILE A 105 0.42 -10.98 -8.17
N ARG A 106 -0.25 -12.01 -7.65
CA ARG A 106 -0.22 -12.34 -6.22
C ARG A 106 1.18 -12.63 -5.72
N ASN A 107 1.94 -13.45 -6.44
CA ASN A 107 3.31 -13.78 -6.04
C ASN A 107 4.23 -12.56 -6.16
N ARG A 108 4.11 -11.78 -7.25
CA ARG A 108 4.88 -10.55 -7.44
C ARG A 108 4.61 -9.55 -6.32
N LEU A 109 3.35 -9.40 -5.90
CA LEU A 109 2.95 -8.52 -4.82
C LEU A 109 3.59 -8.94 -3.49
N LEU A 110 3.50 -10.22 -3.14
CA LEU A 110 4.15 -10.76 -1.94
C LEU A 110 5.67 -10.59 -1.97
N MET A 111 6.31 -10.82 -3.12
CA MET A 111 7.74 -10.56 -3.28
C MET A 111 8.09 -9.10 -3.03
N TYR A 112 7.30 -8.16 -3.57
CA TYR A 112 7.53 -6.74 -3.30
C TYR A 112 7.32 -6.37 -1.83
N TYR A 113 6.37 -6.99 -1.13
CA TYR A 113 6.24 -6.74 0.31
C TYR A 113 7.47 -7.21 1.09
N LEU A 114 7.96 -8.42 0.81
CA LEU A 114 9.16 -8.94 1.46
C LEU A 114 10.41 -8.13 1.10
N GLU A 115 10.58 -7.75 -0.17
CA GLU A 115 11.64 -6.82 -0.60
C GLU A 115 11.56 -5.49 0.15
N GLY A 116 10.35 -4.97 0.36
CA GLY A 116 10.14 -3.74 1.11
C GLY A 116 10.51 -3.88 2.59
N LEU A 117 10.17 -5.02 3.23
CA LEU A 117 10.58 -5.31 4.59
C LEU A 117 12.12 -5.43 4.70
N ILE A 118 12.78 -6.09 3.75
CA ILE A 118 14.23 -6.21 3.70
C ILE A 118 14.89 -4.82 3.56
N ASN A 119 14.39 -3.98 2.65
CA ASN A 119 14.89 -2.62 2.47
C ASN A 119 14.65 -1.74 3.70
N LEU A 120 13.56 -1.99 4.45
CA LEU A 120 13.28 -1.30 5.70
C LEU A 120 14.23 -1.75 6.81
N ILE A 121 14.49 -3.06 6.93
CA ILE A 121 15.51 -3.61 7.83
C ILE A 121 16.87 -2.96 7.57
N GLN A 122 17.31 -2.91 6.30
CA GLN A 122 18.58 -2.29 5.94
C GLN A 122 18.64 -0.80 6.33
N GLN A 123 17.52 -0.06 6.20
CA GLN A 123 17.49 1.34 6.63
C GLN A 123 17.60 1.51 8.14
N ILE A 124 17.05 0.57 8.92
CA ILE A 124 17.19 0.57 10.38
C ILE A 124 18.63 0.18 10.78
N GLU A 125 19.20 -0.88 10.18
CA GLU A 125 20.59 -1.30 10.42
C GLU A 125 21.59 -0.18 10.11
N ASN A 126 21.33 0.61 9.06
CA ASN A 126 22.14 1.76 8.67
C ASN A 126 21.84 3.03 9.48
N LYS A 127 20.98 2.97 10.51
CA LYS A 127 20.57 4.09 11.37
C LYS A 127 19.88 5.25 10.63
N ASN A 128 19.36 5.00 9.43
CA ASN A 128 18.52 5.96 8.71
C ASN A 128 17.10 6.01 9.28
N ILE A 129 16.68 4.92 9.94
CA ILE A 129 15.41 4.79 10.67
C ILE A 129 15.75 4.33 12.10
N PRO A 130 15.11 4.87 13.15
CA PRO A 130 15.35 4.44 14.53
C PRO A 130 14.99 2.97 14.76
N GLU A 131 15.73 2.29 15.62
CA GLU A 131 15.48 0.89 15.99
C GLU A 131 14.19 0.71 16.80
N ASP A 132 13.76 1.75 17.53
CA ASP A 132 12.53 1.76 18.32
C ASP A 132 11.29 2.16 17.51
N VAL A 133 11.44 2.47 16.21
CA VAL A 133 10.32 2.82 15.35
C VAL A 133 9.25 1.73 15.38
N LYS A 134 7.99 2.13 15.51
CA LYS A 134 6.86 1.21 15.43
C LYS A 134 6.43 1.03 13.98
N ILE A 135 6.51 -0.19 13.48
CA ILE A 135 6.06 -0.54 12.13
C ILE A 135 4.69 -1.17 12.29
N VAL A 136 3.68 -0.56 11.67
CA VAL A 136 2.28 -0.97 11.77
C VAL A 136 1.77 -1.29 10.37
N GLY A 137 0.75 -2.14 10.26
CA GLY A 137 0.06 -2.38 9.00
C GLY A 137 -1.15 -3.28 9.20
N THR A 138 -1.60 -3.93 8.12
CA THR A 138 -2.72 -4.88 8.17
C THR A 138 -2.38 -6.30 7.77
N SER A 139 -3.04 -7.25 8.42
CA SER A 139 -2.87 -8.68 8.18
C SER A 139 -3.52 -9.19 6.90
N TYR A 140 -4.23 -8.37 6.10
CA TYR A 140 -5.02 -8.91 4.99
C TYR A 140 -4.17 -9.50 3.85
N PHE A 141 -2.89 -9.15 3.79
CA PHE A 141 -1.97 -9.60 2.75
C PHE A 141 -1.17 -10.86 3.08
N PHE A 142 -0.95 -11.13 4.36
CA PHE A 142 -0.17 -12.28 4.80
C PHE A 142 -1.00 -13.17 5.71
N LYS A 143 -0.74 -14.48 5.67
CA LYS A 143 -1.32 -15.38 6.66
C LYS A 143 -0.78 -15.02 8.04
N GLU A 144 -1.64 -15.07 9.05
CA GLU A 144 -1.25 -14.76 10.44
C GLU A 144 -0.04 -15.59 10.89
N LYS A 145 -0.02 -16.88 10.57
CA LYS A 145 1.12 -17.77 10.86
C LYS A 145 2.44 -17.28 10.25
N THR A 146 2.39 -16.67 9.06
CA THR A 146 3.59 -16.11 8.40
C THR A 146 4.04 -14.83 9.11
N LEU A 147 3.10 -13.96 9.47
CA LEU A 147 3.38 -12.71 10.19
C LEU A 147 3.99 -12.98 11.56
N THR A 148 3.45 -13.93 12.32
CA THR A 148 4.00 -14.32 13.63
C THR A 148 5.41 -14.89 13.52
N LYS A 149 5.71 -15.67 12.46
CA LYS A 149 7.07 -16.15 12.20
C LYS A 149 8.05 -15.02 11.89
N MET A 150 7.59 -13.95 11.26
CA MET A 150 8.38 -12.74 11.01
C MET A 150 8.43 -11.80 12.23
N GLY A 151 7.95 -12.24 13.40
CA GLY A 151 7.99 -11.46 14.65
C GLY A 151 6.88 -10.42 14.82
N PHE A 152 5.90 -10.35 13.92
CA PHE A 152 4.79 -9.39 14.05
C PHE A 152 3.81 -9.83 15.14
N GLU A 153 3.45 -8.87 15.97
CA GLU A 153 2.33 -8.98 16.91
C GLU A 153 1.03 -8.65 16.16
N ILE A 154 -0.02 -9.42 16.45
CA ILE A 154 -1.31 -9.30 15.78
C ILE A 154 -2.36 -8.87 16.80
N THR A 155 -2.99 -7.72 16.57
CA THR A 155 -3.99 -7.13 17.46
C THR A 155 -5.31 -6.88 16.73
N LYS A 156 -6.40 -6.72 17.47
CA LYS A 156 -7.70 -6.37 16.89
C LYS A 156 -7.66 -4.95 16.32
N SER A 157 -8.10 -4.79 15.08
CA SER A 157 -8.19 -3.47 14.45
C SER A 157 -9.22 -2.58 15.13
N SER A 158 -8.88 -1.30 15.30
CA SER A 158 -9.75 -0.27 15.86
C SER A 158 -10.95 0.02 14.94
N LEU A 159 -11.99 0.65 15.49
CA LEU A 159 -13.17 1.07 14.72
C LEU A 159 -12.80 2.06 13.61
N PHE A 160 -11.92 3.02 13.90
CA PHE A 160 -11.43 4.00 12.92
C PHE A 160 -10.76 3.30 11.73
N TYR A 161 -9.96 2.27 11.99
CA TYR A 161 -9.29 1.51 10.95
C TYR A 161 -10.31 0.78 10.05
N ARG A 162 -11.39 0.25 10.62
CA ARG A 162 -12.48 -0.40 9.86
C ARG A 162 -13.24 0.59 8.98
N ILE A 163 -13.50 1.80 9.48
CA ILE A 163 -14.14 2.86 8.69
C ILE A 163 -13.24 3.27 7.52
N ASN A 164 -11.93 3.39 7.74
CA ASN A 164 -10.98 3.68 6.66
C ASN A 164 -11.00 2.59 5.57
N LEU A 165 -11.07 1.30 5.96
CA LEU A 165 -11.21 0.21 4.99
C LEU A 165 -12.53 0.28 4.19
N LEU A 166 -13.62 0.77 4.78
CA LEU A 166 -14.90 0.96 4.09
C LEU A 166 -14.84 2.09 3.05
N VAL A 167 -14.20 3.20 3.39
CA VAL A 167 -14.01 4.33 2.47
C VAL A 167 -13.18 3.89 1.25
N ASN A 168 -12.24 2.99 1.45
CA ASN A 168 -11.37 2.41 0.40
C ASN A 168 -11.94 1.14 -0.23
N PHE A 169 -13.20 0.78 0.04
CA PHE A 169 -13.72 -0.55 -0.29
C PHE A 169 -13.68 -0.86 -1.79
N ILE A 170 -13.99 0.13 -2.64
CA ILE A 170 -13.92 -0.04 -4.10
C ILE A 170 -12.48 -0.34 -4.52
N ASP A 171 -11.51 0.41 -4.00
CA ASP A 171 -10.09 0.21 -4.28
C ASP A 171 -9.62 -1.19 -3.87
N LEU A 172 -10.01 -1.60 -2.67
CA LEU A 172 -9.68 -2.92 -2.15
C LEU A 172 -10.32 -4.06 -2.96
N ILE A 173 -11.58 -3.90 -3.41
CA ILE A 173 -12.23 -4.92 -4.26
C ILE A 173 -11.46 -5.10 -5.56
N TRP A 174 -11.18 -4.03 -6.30
CA TRP A 174 -10.58 -4.21 -7.62
C TRP A 174 -9.13 -4.69 -7.50
N MET A 175 -8.32 -4.16 -6.56
CA MET A 175 -6.94 -4.63 -6.34
C MET A 175 -6.90 -6.10 -5.92
N ASN A 176 -7.81 -6.50 -5.01
CA ASN A 176 -7.94 -7.89 -4.62
C ASN A 176 -8.40 -8.76 -5.81
N SER A 177 -9.37 -8.29 -6.59
CA SER A 177 -9.88 -9.04 -7.75
C SER A 177 -8.81 -9.28 -8.80
N VAL A 178 -7.95 -8.28 -9.06
CA VAL A 178 -6.79 -8.41 -9.94
C VAL A 178 -5.78 -9.41 -9.38
N SER A 179 -5.52 -9.37 -8.07
CA SER A 179 -4.65 -10.35 -7.39
C SER A 179 -5.21 -11.78 -7.38
N GLN A 180 -6.54 -11.95 -7.34
CA GLN A 180 -7.19 -13.26 -7.41
C GLN A 180 -7.47 -13.73 -8.85
N GLY A 181 -7.37 -12.85 -9.85
CA GLY A 181 -7.70 -13.14 -11.25
C GLY A 181 -9.21 -13.30 -11.51
N LYS A 182 -10.04 -12.92 -10.54
CA LYS A 182 -11.52 -12.97 -10.61
C LYS A 182 -12.10 -11.93 -9.67
N LEU A 183 -13.34 -11.49 -9.94
CA LEU A 183 -14.05 -10.60 -9.03
C LEU A 183 -14.12 -11.23 -7.62
N SER A 184 -13.57 -10.53 -6.64
CA SER A 184 -13.41 -11.03 -5.29
C SER A 184 -13.44 -9.89 -4.29
N ILE A 185 -14.31 -10.02 -3.29
CA ILE A 185 -14.42 -9.08 -2.18
C ILE A 185 -13.42 -9.49 -1.09
N PRO A 186 -12.50 -8.60 -0.67
CA PRO A 186 -11.54 -8.92 0.38
C PRO A 186 -12.25 -9.05 1.74
N ALA A 187 -11.73 -9.93 2.60
CA ALA A 187 -12.24 -10.14 3.96
C ALA A 187 -11.85 -9.01 4.93
N ILE A 188 -12.13 -7.76 4.56
CA ILE A 188 -11.73 -6.54 5.29
C ILE A 188 -12.28 -6.48 6.72
N TRP A 189 -13.44 -7.10 6.96
CA TRP A 189 -14.07 -7.20 8.28
C TRP A 189 -13.24 -7.98 9.30
N ASN A 190 -12.43 -8.92 8.80
CA ASN A 190 -11.54 -9.76 9.61
C ASN A 190 -10.09 -9.24 9.61
N ALA A 191 -9.81 -8.11 8.96
CA ALA A 191 -8.47 -7.55 8.93
C ALA A 191 -8.02 -7.19 10.34
N LYS A 192 -6.86 -7.70 10.74
CA LYS A 192 -6.21 -7.41 12.02
C LYS A 192 -5.11 -6.38 11.80
N THR A 193 -4.80 -5.64 12.85
CA THR A 193 -3.64 -4.74 12.86
C THR A 193 -2.41 -5.58 13.21
N ILE A 194 -1.34 -5.40 12.44
CA ILE A 194 -0.05 -6.02 12.74
C ILE A 194 0.91 -4.93 13.19
N SER A 195 1.79 -5.27 14.13
CA SER A 195 2.83 -4.35 14.57
C SER A 195 4.11 -5.06 14.96
N ILE A 196 5.24 -4.39 14.75
CA ILE A 196 6.56 -4.82 15.19
C ILE A 196 7.43 -3.59 15.45
N THR A 197 8.40 -3.68 16.34
CA THR A 197 9.43 -2.62 16.49
C THR A 197 10.56 -2.85 15.50
N GLY A 198 11.31 -1.80 15.15
CA GLY A 198 12.46 -1.92 14.26
C GLY A 198 13.47 -2.97 14.73
N ILE A 199 13.79 -2.98 16.02
CA ILE A 199 14.74 -3.92 16.63
C ILE A 199 14.27 -5.38 16.52
N LYS A 200 12.98 -5.65 16.80
CA LYS A 200 12.39 -6.99 16.62
C LYS A 200 12.37 -7.40 15.15
N LEU A 201 12.16 -6.46 14.24
CA LEU A 201 12.18 -6.76 12.80
C LEU A 201 13.59 -7.14 12.34
N ILE A 202 14.64 -6.48 12.86
CA ILE A 202 16.04 -6.87 12.62
C ILE A 202 16.31 -8.27 13.17
N GLU A 203 15.88 -8.58 14.39
CA GLU A 203 16.05 -9.91 15.00
C GLU A 203 15.42 -11.03 14.13
N ASN A 204 14.33 -10.72 13.43
CA ASN A 204 13.60 -11.65 12.56
C ASN A 204 13.99 -11.54 11.07
N LYS A 205 15.07 -10.81 10.74
CA LYS A 205 15.54 -10.59 9.35
C LYS A 205 15.69 -11.88 8.57
N LYS A 206 16.31 -12.90 9.17
CA LYS A 206 16.56 -14.19 8.54
C LYS A 206 15.28 -14.85 8.04
N GLU A 207 14.20 -14.84 8.83
CA GLU A 207 12.90 -15.41 8.43
C GLU A 207 12.34 -14.65 7.22
N VAL A 208 12.40 -13.32 7.22
CA VAL A 208 11.93 -12.49 6.08
C VAL A 208 12.71 -12.83 4.80
N GLU A 209 14.04 -12.94 4.88
CA GLU A 209 14.91 -13.28 3.75
C GLU A 209 14.65 -14.71 3.23
N GLU A 210 14.48 -15.69 4.12
CA GLU A 210 14.15 -17.06 3.75
C GLU A 210 12.79 -17.14 3.02
N PHE A 211 11.77 -16.42 3.50
CA PHE A 211 10.49 -16.34 2.80
C PHE A 211 10.62 -15.70 1.42
N TYR A 212 11.48 -14.68 1.29
CA TYR A 212 11.72 -14.01 0.02
C TYR A 212 12.37 -14.94 -0.99
N GLU A 213 13.45 -15.63 -0.61
CA GLU A 213 14.17 -16.56 -1.50
C GLU A 213 13.30 -17.78 -1.87
N MET A 214 12.48 -18.28 -0.94
CA MET A 214 11.49 -19.33 -1.23
C MET A 214 10.49 -18.88 -2.31
N LEU A 215 9.93 -17.67 -2.20
CA LEU A 215 8.98 -17.16 -3.20
C LEU A 215 9.63 -16.86 -4.54
N LYS A 216 10.86 -16.34 -4.53
CA LYS A 216 11.65 -16.05 -5.73
C LYS A 216 11.93 -17.33 -6.52
N THR A 217 12.39 -18.38 -5.86
CA THR A 217 12.64 -19.70 -6.48
C THR A 217 11.38 -20.29 -7.09
N LYS A 218 10.23 -20.18 -6.40
CA LYS A 218 8.94 -20.64 -6.93
C LYS A 218 8.46 -19.85 -8.15
N THR A 219 8.82 -18.57 -8.24
CA THR A 219 8.39 -17.67 -9.31
C THR A 219 9.32 -17.74 -10.53
N SER A 220 10.58 -18.12 -10.38
CA SER A 220 11.51 -18.37 -11.50
C SER A 220 11.28 -19.70 -12.23
N LEU A 221 10.49 -20.60 -11.64
CA LEU A 221 10.13 -21.90 -12.20
C LEU A 221 8.83 -21.88 -13.04
N ASN A 222 8.16 -20.73 -13.15
CA ASN A 222 6.96 -20.51 -13.98
C ASN A 222 7.23 -19.44 -15.04
#